data_AF-A0AB37SG24-F1
#
_entry.id   AF-A0AB37SG24-F1
#
_cell.length_a   1.000
_cell.length_b   1.000
_cell.length_c   1.000
_cell.angle_alpha   90.00
_cell.angle_beta   90.00
_cell.angle_gamma   90.00
#
_symmetry.space_group_name_H-M   'P 1'
#
loop_
_entity.id
_entity.type
_entity.pdbx_description
1 polymer ?
#
loop_
_entity_poly.entity_id
_entity_poly.type
_entity_poly.pdbx_seq_one_letter_code
_entity_poly.pdbx_strand_id
1 'polypeptide(L)'
;MVDIEDEVVDFVKKRIGFSMLSRNVDITENTDLDVDLGFDAAEVGEMMKEYSEEFGVDMSGFDIKKYYPEEDSSFLGLINPFKKRVVHHVPDLNVRMLIASAKAGHWLYS
;
A
#
# COMPACT_ATOMS: atom_id res chain seq x y z
N MET A 1 22.52 -15.92 0.40
CA MET A 1 22.22 -14.53 -0.01
C MET A 1 20.71 -14.48 0.03
N VAL A 2 20.16 -13.87 1.08
CA VAL A 2 18.70 -13.77 1.20
C VAL A 2 18.27 -12.73 0.17
N ASP A 3 17.24 -13.05 -0.62
CA ASP A 3 16.72 -12.11 -1.60
C ASP A 3 15.89 -11.06 -0.88
N ILE A 4 16.11 -9.78 -1.17
CA ILE A 4 15.33 -8.69 -0.58
C ILE A 4 13.85 -8.79 -0.98
N GLU A 5 13.54 -9.46 -2.09
CA GLU A 5 12.18 -9.83 -2.46
C GLU A 5 11.52 -10.71 -1.38
N ASP A 6 12.20 -11.78 -0.99
CA ASP A 6 11.72 -12.72 0.03
C ASP A 6 11.57 -12.01 1.39
N GLU A 7 12.52 -11.15 1.76
CA GLU A 7 12.46 -10.39 3.02
C GLU A 7 11.27 -9.41 3.05
N VAL A 8 11.02 -8.68 1.96
CA VAL A 8 9.86 -7.77 1.87
C VAL A 8 8.55 -8.54 1.87
N VAL A 9 8.48 -9.67 1.17
CA VAL A 9 7.29 -10.55 1.20
C VAL A 9 7.04 -11.08 2.60
N ASP A 10 8.08 -11.54 3.30
CA ASP A 10 7.97 -12.02 4.67
C ASP A 10 7.61 -10.92 5.66
N PHE A 11 8.12 -9.69 5.46
CA PHE A 11 7.71 -8.51 6.21
C PHE A 11 6.20 -8.26 6.09
N VAL A 12 5.68 -8.22 4.85
CA VAL A 12 4.24 -8.03 4.62
C VAL A 12 3.43 -9.17 5.24
N LYS A 13 3.86 -10.43 5.08
CA LYS A 13 3.21 -11.60 5.69
C LYS A 13 3.12 -11.52 7.21
N LYS A 14 4.16 -11.02 7.90
CA LYS A 14 4.15 -10.86 9.36
C LYS A 14 3.12 -9.83 9.81
N ARG A 15 2.88 -8.80 9.01
CA ARG A 15 1.96 -7.70 9.34
C ARG A 15 0.50 -8.02 9.01
N ILE A 16 0.25 -8.98 8.13
CA ILE A 16 -1.07 -9.59 7.94
C ILE A 16 -1.46 -10.29 9.24
N GLY A 17 -2.24 -9.59 10.08
CA GLY A 17 -2.61 -10.05 11.41
C GLY A 17 -3.29 -11.43 11.43
N PHE A 18 -3.40 -12.01 12.63
CA PHE A 18 -3.94 -13.36 12.88
C PHE A 18 -5.32 -13.64 12.22
N SER A 19 -6.11 -12.59 11.97
CA SER A 19 -7.41 -12.64 11.28
C SER A 19 -7.31 -13.13 9.81
N MET A 20 -6.22 -12.78 9.11
CA MET A 20 -5.98 -13.16 7.71
C MET A 20 -5.04 -14.37 7.57
N LEU A 21 -4.28 -14.72 8.62
CA LEU A 21 -3.40 -15.90 8.66
C LEU A 21 -4.15 -17.22 8.43
N SER A 22 -5.45 -17.26 8.76
CA SER A 22 -6.31 -18.43 8.53
C SER A 22 -6.65 -18.67 7.04
N ARG A 23 -6.37 -17.71 6.15
CA ARG A 23 -6.75 -17.79 4.72
C ARG A 23 -5.67 -18.33 3.79
N ASN A 24 -4.45 -18.64 4.25
CA ASN A 24 -3.31 -18.97 3.36
C ASN A 24 -3.25 -18.00 2.18
N VAL A 25 -3.17 -16.70 2.47
CA VAL A 25 -3.09 -15.69 1.41
C VAL A 25 -1.73 -15.81 0.73
N ASP A 26 -1.72 -16.22 -0.53
CA ASP A 26 -0.52 -16.21 -1.37
C ASP A 26 -0.16 -14.75 -1.69
N ILE A 27 0.82 -14.22 -0.96
CA ILE A 27 1.36 -12.88 -1.20
C ILE A 27 2.26 -12.92 -2.43
N THR A 28 1.89 -12.13 -3.43
CA THR A 28 2.62 -11.96 -4.68
C THR A 28 3.05 -10.50 -4.83
N GLU A 29 3.93 -10.23 -5.79
CA GLU A 29 4.33 -8.85 -6.12
C GLU A 29 3.15 -7.94 -6.47
N ASN A 30 2.05 -8.49 -7.01
CA ASN A 30 0.88 -7.72 -7.40
C ASN A 30 -0.15 -7.56 -6.28
N THR A 31 0.08 -8.16 -5.12
CA THR A 31 -0.84 -8.06 -3.97
C THR A 31 -0.90 -6.61 -3.51
N ASP A 32 -2.10 -6.05 -3.49
CA ASP A 32 -2.38 -4.68 -3.07
C ASP A 32 -2.70 -4.62 -1.57
N LEU A 33 -2.11 -3.63 -0.87
CA LEU A 33 -2.24 -3.50 0.58
C LEU A 33 -3.68 -3.09 1.01
N ASP A 34 -4.39 -2.35 0.17
CA ASP A 34 -5.78 -1.95 0.45
C ASP A 34 -6.76 -3.03 -0.02
N VAL A 35 -6.76 -3.34 -1.31
CA VAL A 35 -7.79 -4.16 -1.95
C VAL A 35 -7.70 -5.64 -1.53
N ASP A 36 -6.49 -6.20 -1.48
CA ASP A 36 -6.31 -7.62 -1.19
C ASP A 36 -6.13 -7.88 0.31
N LEU A 37 -5.42 -6.98 1.02
CA LEU A 37 -5.13 -7.15 2.45
C LEU A 37 -6.10 -6.42 3.38
N GLY A 38 -6.85 -5.44 2.86
CA GLY A 38 -7.82 -4.68 3.62
C GLY A 38 -7.22 -3.70 4.61
N PHE A 39 -5.96 -3.26 4.40
CA PHE A 39 -5.33 -2.29 5.29
C PHE A 39 -5.92 -0.91 5.08
N ASP A 40 -6.29 -0.25 6.19
CA ASP A 40 -6.66 1.15 6.16
C ASP A 40 -5.42 2.08 6.11
N ALA A 41 -5.66 3.38 5.89
CA ALA A 41 -4.58 4.36 5.82
C ALA A 41 -3.73 4.44 7.10
N ALA A 42 -4.30 4.18 8.28
CA ALA A 42 -3.53 4.20 9.52
C ALA A 42 -2.63 2.96 9.61
N GLU A 43 -3.14 1.79 9.26
CA GLU A 43 -2.40 0.53 9.21
C GLU A 43 -1.26 0.60 8.18
N VAL A 44 -1.52 1.10 6.97
CA VAL A 44 -0.47 1.34 5.98
C VAL A 44 0.53 2.38 6.49
N GLY A 45 0.09 3.49 7.07
CA GLY A 45 0.99 4.52 7.58
C GLY A 45 1.96 3.99 8.63
N GLU A 46 1.48 3.14 9.55
CA GLU A 46 2.32 2.47 10.54
C GLU A 46 3.28 1.47 9.88
N MET A 47 2.77 0.63 8.97
CA MET A 47 3.58 -0.36 8.27
C MET A 47 4.69 0.28 7.44
N MET A 48 4.41 1.38 6.73
CA MET A 48 5.40 2.08 5.90
C MET A 48 6.51 2.72 6.73
N LYS A 49 6.21 3.10 7.98
CA LYS A 49 7.22 3.58 8.92
C LYS A 49 8.16 2.44 9.36
N GLU A 50 7.60 1.30 9.75
CA GLU A 50 8.40 0.13 10.13
C GLU A 50 9.23 -0.38 8.94
N TYR A 51 8.65 -0.40 7.74
CA TYR A 51 9.32 -0.74 6.50
C TYR A 51 10.53 0.17 6.23
N SER A 52 10.39 1.48 6.45
CA SER A 52 11.50 2.43 6.33
C SER A 52 12.64 2.12 7.30
N GLU A 53 12.29 1.79 8.55
CA GLU A 53 13.26 1.46 9.60
C GLU A 53 13.96 0.11 9.36
N GLU A 54 13.24 -0.91 8.86
CA GLU A 54 13.76 -2.26 8.62
C GLU A 54 14.63 -2.34 7.36
N PHE A 55 14.22 -1.69 6.28
CA PHE A 55 14.90 -1.76 4.98
C PHE A 55 15.77 -0.52 4.68
N GLY A 56 15.79 0.49 5.55
CA GLY A 56 16.59 1.70 5.38
C GLY A 56 16.17 2.54 4.18
N VAL A 57 14.87 2.56 3.88
CA VAL A 57 14.32 3.25 2.70
C VAL A 57 13.98 4.68 3.04
N ASP A 58 14.50 5.62 2.25
CA ASP A 58 14.09 7.02 2.33
C ASP A 58 12.64 7.20 1.85
N MET A 59 11.76 7.53 2.80
CA MET A 59 10.33 7.75 2.57
C MET A 59 9.95 9.22 2.40
N SER A 60 10.92 10.13 2.22
CA SER A 60 10.67 11.56 2.02
C SER A 60 9.74 11.87 0.85
N GLY A 61 9.71 11.01 -0.18
CA GLY A 61 8.81 11.11 -1.33
C GLY A 61 7.49 10.35 -1.18
N PHE A 62 7.24 9.66 -0.07
CA PHE A 62 5.99 8.91 0.13
C PHE A 62 4.89 9.84 0.70
N ASP A 63 3.76 9.88 0.00
CA ASP A 63 2.55 10.54 0.46
C ASP A 63 1.39 9.54 0.49
N ILE A 64 0.92 9.24 1.70
CA ILE A 64 -0.20 8.31 1.90
C ILE A 64 -1.50 8.81 1.25
N LYS A 65 -1.69 10.12 1.12
CA LYS A 65 -2.90 10.70 0.51
C LYS A 65 -3.02 10.40 -0.98
N LYS A 66 -1.92 10.01 -1.62
CA LYS A 66 -1.91 9.53 -3.00
C LYS A 66 -2.59 8.17 -3.15
N TYR A 67 -2.49 7.33 -2.12
CA TYR A 67 -3.00 5.96 -2.06
C TYR A 67 -4.31 5.87 -1.26
N TYR A 68 -4.51 6.75 -0.30
CA TYR A 68 -5.71 6.86 0.51
C TYR A 68 -6.15 8.32 0.50
N PRO A 69 -6.72 8.81 -0.62
CA PRO A 69 -7.26 10.16 -0.64
C PRO A 69 -8.36 10.26 0.41
N GLU A 70 -8.26 11.26 1.29
CA GLU A 70 -9.39 11.66 2.11
C GLU A 70 -10.57 11.90 1.15
N GLU A 71 -11.69 11.20 1.34
CA GLU A 71 -12.82 11.35 0.42
C GLU A 71 -13.16 12.82 0.29
N ASP A 72 -12.82 13.41 -0.86
CA ASP A 72 -13.26 14.74 -1.20
C ASP A 72 -14.77 14.71 -1.05
N SER A 73 -15.26 15.54 -0.15
CA SER A 73 -16.65 15.68 0.27
C SER A 73 -17.57 16.20 -0.86
N SER A 74 -17.23 15.91 -2.11
CA SER A 74 -18.11 15.91 -3.28
C SER A 74 -19.08 14.72 -3.30
N PHE A 75 -19.64 14.37 -2.13
CA PHE A 75 -20.94 13.69 -2.07
C PHE A 75 -22.03 14.50 -2.81
N LEU A 76 -21.84 15.81 -3.03
CA LEU A 76 -22.67 16.63 -3.92
C LEU A 76 -22.59 16.23 -5.41
N GLY A 77 -21.60 15.44 -5.82
CA GLY A 77 -21.54 14.82 -7.14
C GLY A 77 -22.44 13.60 -7.29
N LEU A 78 -22.78 12.92 -6.18
CA LEU A 78 -23.57 11.68 -6.17
C LEU A 78 -25.07 11.91 -6.44
N ILE A 79 -25.56 13.12 -6.24
CA ILE A 79 -26.96 13.52 -6.51
C ILE A 79 -27.21 13.98 -7.95
N ASN A 80 -26.18 14.13 -8.80
CA ASN A 80 -26.37 14.61 -10.16
C ASN A 80 -26.25 13.48 -11.21
N PRO A 81 -27.36 12.94 -11.74
CA PRO A 81 -27.34 11.82 -12.69
C PRO A 81 -26.68 12.14 -14.04
N PHE A 82 -26.37 13.42 -14.31
CA PHE A 82 -25.71 13.90 -15.53
C PHE A 82 -24.21 14.20 -15.35
N LYS A 83 -23.66 14.14 -14.12
CA LYS A 83 -22.23 14.30 -13.90
C LYS A 83 -21.62 12.90 -13.97
N LYS A 84 -20.78 12.67 -14.98
CA LYS A 84 -19.98 11.44 -15.07
C LYS A 84 -19.23 11.27 -13.75
N ARG A 85 -19.38 10.10 -13.12
CA ARG A 85 -18.55 9.71 -11.97
C ARG A 85 -17.10 9.85 -12.42
N VAL A 86 -16.41 10.85 -11.89
CA VAL A 86 -14.95 10.89 -12.00
C VAL A 86 -14.50 9.84 -11.00
N VAL A 87 -14.33 8.61 -11.48
CA VAL A 87 -13.68 7.56 -10.69
C VAL A 87 -12.22 8.00 -10.62
N HIS A 88 -11.82 8.53 -9.47
CA HIS A 88 -10.42 8.80 -9.21
C HIS A 88 -9.73 7.44 -9.12
N HIS A 89 -8.99 7.08 -10.17
CA HIS A 89 -8.17 5.88 -10.13
C HIS A 89 -6.97 6.19 -9.23
N VAL A 90 -7.06 5.72 -8.00
CA VAL A 90 -5.93 5.73 -7.07
C VAL A 90 -4.89 4.73 -7.61
N PRO A 91 -3.58 5.02 -7.56
CA PRO A 91 -2.56 4.03 -7.86
C PRO A 91 -2.60 2.89 -6.83
N ASP A 92 -2.50 1.65 -7.28
CA ASP A 92 -2.36 0.49 -6.39
C ASP A 92 -1.10 0.65 -5.53
N LEU A 93 -1.19 0.35 -4.23
CA LEU A 93 -0.05 0.26 -3.33
C LEU A 93 0.25 -1.22 -3.12
N ASN A 94 1.09 -1.79 -3.98
CA ASN A 94 1.39 -3.22 -4.01
C ASN A 94 2.79 -3.59 -3.51
N VAL A 95 2.99 -4.89 -3.25
CA VAL A 95 4.26 -5.45 -2.75
C VAL A 95 5.44 -5.17 -3.70
N ARG A 96 5.21 -5.14 -5.02
CA ARG A 96 6.25 -4.80 -6.01
C ARG A 96 6.85 -3.41 -5.76
N MET A 97 6.03 -2.44 -5.35
CA MET A 97 6.50 -1.09 -5.07
C MET A 97 7.40 -1.03 -3.84
N LEU A 98 7.10 -1.84 -2.82
CA LEU A 98 7.96 -2.04 -1.66
C LEU A 98 9.28 -2.66 -2.11
N ILE A 99 9.25 -3.79 -2.83
CA ILE A 99 10.45 -4.48 -3.32
C ILE A 99 11.36 -3.53 -4.11
N ALA A 100 10.80 -2.79 -5.06
CA ALA A 100 11.56 -1.88 -5.91
C ALA A 100 12.19 -0.74 -5.10
N SER A 101 11.47 -0.19 -4.12
CA SER A 101 11.95 0.89 -3.27
C SER A 101 13.00 0.41 -2.26
N ALA A 102 12.87 -0.82 -1.73
CA ALA A 102 13.85 -1.47 -0.87
C ALA A 102 15.17 -1.69 -1.61
N LYS A 103 15.10 -2.16 -2.85
CA LYS A 103 16.28 -2.29 -3.74
C LYS A 103 16.95 -0.96 -4.05
N ALA A 104 16.16 0.11 -4.19
CA ALA A 104 16.68 1.44 -4.52
C ALA A 104 17.18 2.23 -3.29
N GLY A 105 16.73 1.88 -2.08
CA GLY A 105 17.00 2.63 -0.85
C GLY A 105 16.20 3.92 -0.70
N HIS A 106 15.23 4.18 -1.59
CA HIS A 106 14.32 5.32 -1.48
C HIS A 106 12.98 5.00 -2.17
N TRP A 107 11.93 5.71 -1.78
CA TRP A 107 10.62 5.57 -2.40
C TRP A 107 10.65 6.01 -3.87
N LEU A 108 10.18 5.15 -4.78
CA LEU A 108 10.21 5.37 -6.23
C LEU A 108 8.91 5.96 -6.80
N TYR A 109 7.84 6.05 -6.01
CA TYR A 109 6.48 6.29 -6.50
C TYR A 109 5.82 7.52 -5.89
N SER A 110 6.58 8.62 -5.77
CA SER A 110 6.10 9.95 -5.35
C SER A 110 5.11 10.55 -6.32
#